data_AF-A0A9D3VFU9-F1
#
_entry.id   AF-A0A9D3VFU9-F1
#
_cell.length_a   1.000
_cell.length_b   1.000
_cell.length_c   1.000
_cell.angle_alpha   90.00
_cell.angle_beta   90.00
_cell.angle_gamma   90.00
#
_symmetry.space_group_name_H-M   'P 1'
#
loop_
_entity.id
_entity.type
_entity.pdbx_description
1 polymer ?
#
loop_
_entity_poly.entity_id
_entity_poly.type
_entity_poly.pdbx_seq_one_letter_code
_entity_poly.pdbx_strand_id
1 'polypeptide(L)'
;MKYKGQRNVREYIMKMFHVASRLRALKIEFSEKLLVFMVLVSLPTQFNEFKISYNCQKEKWTLNKLISHCVQEEERLKCDKFESAHLANAPKDKGKKRKYHKEIAKGPAQKK
;
A
#
# COMPACT_ATOMS: atom_id res chain seq x y z
N MET A 1 -8.76 -14.61 -14.69
CA MET A 1 -8.72 -13.13 -14.72
C MET A 1 -7.61 -12.67 -13.78
N LYS A 2 -6.83 -11.62 -14.12
CA LYS A 2 -5.82 -11.04 -13.23
C LYS A 2 -6.16 -9.57 -12.98
N TYR A 3 -5.99 -9.11 -11.74
CA TYR A 3 -6.21 -7.71 -11.39
C TYR A 3 -4.98 -6.87 -11.80
N LYS A 4 -5.21 -5.80 -12.58
CA LYS A 4 -4.14 -4.94 -13.13
C LYS A 4 -3.82 -3.70 -12.29
N GLY A 5 -4.46 -3.51 -11.13
CA GLY A 5 -4.20 -2.34 -10.26
C GLY A 5 -4.72 -1.00 -10.80
N GLN A 6 -5.51 -1.00 -11.87
CA GLN A 6 -5.99 0.23 -12.56
C GLN A 6 -7.46 0.58 -12.26
N ARG A 7 -8.22 -0.31 -11.63
CA ARG A 7 -9.67 -0.15 -11.35
C ARG A 7 -9.94 -0.58 -9.93
N ASN A 8 -10.97 -0.07 -9.26
CA ASN A 8 -11.25 -0.43 -7.86
C ASN A 8 -11.27 -1.98 -7.64
N VAL A 9 -10.55 -2.47 -6.63
CA VAL A 9 -10.43 -3.91 -6.31
C VAL A 9 -11.81 -4.57 -6.06
N ARG A 10 -12.76 -3.85 -5.47
CA ARG A 10 -14.13 -4.33 -5.25
C ARG A 10 -14.84 -4.60 -6.57
N GLU A 11 -14.73 -3.69 -7.55
CA GLU A 11 -15.32 -3.89 -8.87
C GLU A 11 -14.71 -5.09 -9.59
N TYR A 12 -13.39 -5.27 -9.46
CA TYR A 12 -12.71 -6.44 -10.01
C TYR A 12 -13.24 -7.73 -9.40
N ILE A 13 -13.37 -7.79 -8.08
CA ILE A 13 -13.90 -8.95 -7.36
C ILE A 13 -15.36 -9.22 -7.76
N MET A 14 -16.20 -8.17 -7.87
CA MET A 14 -17.58 -8.31 -8.34
C MET A 14 -17.68 -8.88 -9.76
N LYS A 15 -16.78 -8.48 -10.67
CA LYS A 15 -16.72 -9.07 -12.02
C LYS A 15 -16.36 -10.55 -11.99
N MET A 16 -15.47 -10.97 -11.09
CA MET A 16 -15.16 -12.38 -10.88
C MET A 16 -16.39 -13.15 -10.37
N PHE A 17 -17.15 -12.59 -9.42
CA PHE A 17 -18.40 -13.19 -8.96
C PHE A 17 -19.48 -13.28 -10.03
N HIS A 18 -19.60 -12.27 -10.87
CA HIS A 18 -20.51 -12.30 -12.00
C HIS A 18 -20.19 -13.48 -12.95
N VAL A 19 -18.91 -13.72 -13.24
CA VAL A 19 -18.49 -14.88 -14.04
C VAL A 19 -18.79 -16.20 -13.32
N ALA A 20 -18.47 -16.30 -12.02
CA ALA A 20 -18.78 -17.49 -11.22
C ALA A 20 -20.29 -17.80 -11.20
N SER A 21 -21.14 -16.77 -11.12
CA SER A 21 -22.59 -16.91 -11.18
C SER A 21 -23.07 -17.43 -12.54
N ARG A 22 -22.48 -16.94 -13.64
CA ARG A 22 -22.78 -17.46 -14.99
C ARG A 22 -22.35 -18.92 -15.16
N LEU A 23 -21.21 -19.31 -14.59
CA LEU A 23 -20.75 -20.69 -14.59
C LEU A 23 -21.66 -21.61 -13.76
N ARG A 24 -22.19 -21.10 -12.64
CA ARG A 24 -23.21 -21.82 -11.84
C ARG A 24 -24.47 -22.10 -12.65
N ALA A 25 -24.92 -21.17 -13.49
CA ALA A 25 -26.06 -21.40 -14.40
C ALA A 25 -25.79 -22.55 -15.40
N LEU A 26 -24.52 -22.87 -15.67
CA LEU A 26 -24.08 -23.99 -16.50
C LEU A 26 -23.78 -25.25 -15.66
N LYS A 27 -24.27 -25.32 -14.41
CA LYS A 27 -24.03 -26.41 -13.45
C LYS A 27 -22.56 -26.58 -13.04
N ILE A 28 -21.74 -25.53 -13.17
CA ILE A 28 -20.37 -25.50 -12.66
C ILE A 28 -20.37 -24.68 -11.36
N GLU A 29 -20.28 -25.37 -10.23
CA GLU A 29 -20.29 -24.74 -8.92
C GLU A 29 -18.89 -24.51 -8.35
N PHE A 30 -18.72 -23.35 -7.71
CA PHE A 30 -17.50 -23.01 -7.00
C PHE A 30 -17.85 -22.84 -5.53
N SER A 31 -17.11 -23.53 -4.66
CA SER A 31 -17.23 -23.31 -3.22
C SER A 31 -16.74 -21.92 -2.83
N GLU A 32 -17.24 -21.37 -1.73
CA GLU A 32 -16.78 -20.08 -1.20
C GLU A 32 -15.25 -20.09 -0.98
N LYS A 33 -14.72 -21.18 -0.44
CA LYS A 33 -13.27 -21.38 -0.24
C LYS A 33 -12.49 -21.26 -1.55
N LEU A 34 -13.00 -21.82 -2.64
CA LEU A 34 -12.37 -21.74 -3.95
C LEU A 34 -12.45 -20.32 -4.51
N LEU A 35 -13.57 -19.61 -4.32
CA LEU A 35 -13.72 -18.21 -4.73
C LEU A 35 -12.74 -17.29 -3.99
N VAL A 36 -12.58 -17.49 -2.68
CA VAL A 36 -11.58 -16.78 -1.86
C VAL A 36 -10.17 -17.03 -2.41
N PHE A 37 -9.84 -18.28 -2.70
CA PHE A 37 -8.55 -18.63 -3.28
C PHE A 37 -8.32 -17.98 -4.65
N MET A 38 -9.33 -18.01 -5.53
CA MET A 38 -9.27 -17.37 -6.85
C MET A 38 -9.00 -15.88 -6.77
N VAL A 39 -9.66 -15.17 -5.83
CA VAL A 39 -9.39 -13.75 -5.60
C VAL A 39 -7.94 -13.57 -5.18
N LEU A 40 -7.46 -14.28 -4.14
CA LEU A 40 -6.10 -14.16 -3.62
C LEU A 40 -5.01 -14.38 -4.67
N VAL A 41 -5.11 -15.44 -5.48
CA VAL A 41 -4.10 -15.73 -6.52
C VAL A 41 -4.12 -14.70 -7.65
N SER A 42 -5.24 -14.01 -7.84
CA SER A 42 -5.42 -13.05 -8.93
C SER A 42 -5.01 -11.61 -8.60
N LEU A 43 -4.80 -11.30 -7.31
CA LEU A 43 -4.32 -9.99 -6.86
C LEU A 43 -2.86 -9.77 -7.30
N PRO A 44 -2.45 -8.54 -7.63
CA PRO A 44 -1.10 -8.22 -8.08
C PRO A 44 -0.10 -8.35 -6.93
N THR A 45 1.19 -8.28 -7.26
CA THR A 45 2.31 -8.40 -6.30
C THR A 45 2.34 -7.31 -5.23
N GLN A 46 1.72 -6.15 -5.50
CA GLN A 46 1.57 -5.07 -4.52
C GLN A 46 0.77 -5.53 -3.28
N PHE A 47 -0.10 -6.53 -3.42
CA PHE A 47 -0.89 -7.11 -2.31
C PHE A 47 -0.15 -8.28 -1.62
N ASN A 48 1.17 -8.42 -1.77
CA ASN A 48 1.90 -9.55 -1.20
C ASN A 48 1.80 -9.59 0.33
N GLU A 49 1.92 -8.45 1.00
CA GLU A 49 1.78 -8.36 2.47
C GLU A 49 0.39 -8.82 2.92
N PHE A 50 -0.65 -8.39 2.21
CA PHE A 50 -2.01 -8.87 2.42
C PHE A 50 -2.15 -10.41 2.25
N LYS A 51 -1.54 -11.00 1.21
CA LYS A 51 -1.56 -12.46 1.01
C LYS A 51 -0.83 -13.20 2.12
N ILE A 52 0.30 -12.67 2.58
CA ILE A 52 1.06 -13.22 3.72
C ILE A 52 0.19 -13.18 4.98
N SER A 53 -0.45 -12.04 5.25
CA SER A 53 -1.37 -11.88 6.38
C SER A 53 -2.50 -12.91 6.37
N TYR A 54 -3.14 -13.14 5.22
CA TYR A 54 -4.14 -14.20 5.08
C TYR A 54 -3.57 -15.60 5.37
N ASN A 55 -2.38 -15.91 4.82
CA ASN A 55 -1.76 -17.23 4.97
C ASN A 55 -1.33 -17.52 6.42
N CYS A 56 -0.90 -16.50 7.17
CA CYS A 56 -0.52 -16.63 8.57
C CYS A 56 -1.73 -16.85 9.51
N GLN A 57 -2.94 -16.54 9.06
CA GLN A 57 -4.14 -16.70 9.88
C GLN A 57 -4.66 -18.14 9.86
N LYS A 58 -4.92 -18.67 11.07
CA LYS A 58 -5.56 -19.98 11.27
C LYS A 58 -7.03 -19.96 10.83
N GLU A 59 -7.73 -18.88 11.16
CA GLU A 59 -9.12 -18.66 10.74
C GLU A 59 -9.19 -18.25 9.28
N LYS A 60 -10.11 -18.87 8.54
CA LYS A 60 -10.35 -18.54 7.13
C LYS A 60 -11.38 -17.42 7.03
N TRP A 61 -11.09 -16.45 6.17
CA TRP A 61 -12.01 -15.36 5.90
C TRP A 61 -13.19 -15.83 5.06
N THR A 62 -14.38 -15.36 5.44
CA THR A 62 -15.53 -15.36 4.53
C THR A 62 -15.24 -14.41 3.38
N LEU A 63 -16.03 -14.54 2.32
CA LEU A 63 -15.87 -13.70 1.16
C LEU A 63 -16.06 -12.20 1.47
N ASN A 64 -17.06 -11.87 2.27
CA ASN A 64 -17.31 -10.48 2.67
C ASN A 64 -16.11 -9.90 3.43
N LYS A 65 -15.53 -10.68 4.35
CA LYS A 65 -14.34 -10.28 5.10
C LYS A 65 -13.14 -10.07 4.18
N LEU A 66 -12.93 -10.98 3.22
CA LEU A 66 -11.89 -10.84 2.19
C LEU A 66 -12.06 -9.55 1.37
N ILE A 67 -13.28 -9.23 0.91
CA ILE A 67 -13.57 -8.02 0.14
C ILE A 67 -13.23 -6.78 0.97
N SER A 68 -13.68 -6.73 2.23
CA SER A 68 -13.41 -5.59 3.12
C SER A 68 -11.91 -5.37 3.32
N HIS A 69 -11.14 -6.43 3.61
CA HIS A 69 -9.70 -6.31 3.77
C HIS A 69 -8.99 -5.96 2.45
N CYS A 70 -9.47 -6.44 1.30
CA CYS A 70 -8.91 -6.03 0.00
C CYS A 70 -9.09 -4.52 -0.24
N VAL A 71 -10.26 -3.96 0.08
CA VAL A 71 -10.52 -2.51 -0.06
C VAL A 71 -9.62 -1.71 0.88
N GLN A 72 -9.50 -2.16 2.13
CA GLN A 72 -8.62 -1.51 3.10
C GLN A 72 -7.15 -1.52 2.65
N GLU A 73 -6.67 -2.66 2.14
CA GLU A 73 -5.31 -2.78 1.61
C GLU A 73 -5.09 -1.89 0.38
N GLU A 74 -6.08 -1.78 -0.51
CA GLU A 74 -5.98 -0.87 -1.67
C GLU A 74 -5.81 0.59 -1.23
N GLU A 75 -6.54 1.04 -0.19
CA GLU A 75 -6.39 2.38 0.36
C GLU A 75 -5.01 2.58 1.02
N ARG A 76 -4.52 1.59 1.77
CA ARG A 76 -3.16 1.63 2.34
C ARG A 76 -2.10 1.80 1.24
N LEU A 77 -2.18 1.01 0.17
CA LEU A 77 -1.26 1.08 -0.96
C LEU A 77 -1.30 2.44 -1.68
N LYS A 78 -2.47 3.10 -1.72
CA LYS A 78 -2.59 4.47 -2.27
C LYS A 78 -1.88 5.48 -1.37
N CYS A 79 -2.05 5.39 -0.05
CA CYS A 79 -1.37 6.25 0.92
C CYS A 79 0.16 6.08 0.85
N ASP A 80 0.66 4.84 0.87
CA ASP A 80 2.11 4.55 0.79
C ASP A 80 2.74 5.15 -0.49
N LYS A 81 2.00 5.11 -1.60
CA LYS A 81 2.45 5.72 -2.87
C LYS A 81 2.50 7.25 -2.80
N PHE A 82 1.58 7.88 -2.08
CA PHE A 82 1.57 9.33 -1.90
C PHE A 82 2.71 9.79 -0.98
N GLU A 83 2.90 9.10 0.15
CA GLU A 83 3.97 9.41 1.12
C GLU A 83 5.37 9.22 0.52
N SER A 84 5.58 8.14 -0.24
CA SER A 84 6.86 7.90 -0.92
C SER A 84 7.19 8.98 -1.96
N ALA A 85 6.20 9.48 -2.71
CA ALA A 85 6.38 10.58 -3.64
C ALA A 85 6.74 11.89 -2.90
N HIS A 86 6.13 12.16 -1.74
CA HIS A 86 6.44 13.33 -0.92
C HIS A 86 7.87 13.29 -0.36
N LEU A 87 8.32 12.13 0.14
CA LEU A 87 9.68 11.94 0.64
C LEU A 87 10.74 12.11 -0.45
N ALA A 88 10.47 11.61 -1.67
CA ALA A 88 11.37 11.79 -2.81
C ALA A 88 11.51 13.26 -3.24
N ASN A 89 10.47 14.07 -3.04
CA ASN A 89 10.43 15.49 -3.38
C ASN A 89 10.86 16.41 -2.23
N ALA A 90 11.24 15.86 -1.06
CA ALA A 90 11.73 16.66 0.05
C ALA A 90 12.99 17.44 -0.39
N PRO A 91 13.03 18.77 -0.21
CA PRO A 91 14.20 19.56 -0.55
C PRO A 91 15.38 19.04 0.27
N LYS A 92 16.43 18.57 -0.41
CA LYS A 92 17.69 18.21 0.24
C LYS A 92 18.23 19.46 0.92
N ASP A 93 18.07 19.55 2.24
CA ASP A 93 18.63 20.64 3.02
C ASP A 93 20.16 20.59 2.86
N LYS A 94 20.68 21.42 1.97
CA LYS A 94 22.12 21.58 1.76
C LYS A 94 22.66 22.27 3.00
N GLY A 95 23.14 21.47 3.95
CA GLY A 95 23.68 21.91 5.23
C GLY A 95 24.48 23.20 5.13
N LYS A 96 23.91 24.29 5.67
CA LYS A 96 24.64 25.53 5.89
C LYS A 96 25.73 25.26 6.92
N LYS A 97 26.96 25.06 6.46
CA LYS A 97 28.17 25.14 7.29
C LYS A 97 28.18 26.50 7.99
N ARG A 98 27.89 26.52 9.29
CA ARG A 98 28.06 27.70 10.14
C ARG A 98 29.55 27.98 10.25
N LYS A 99 30.05 29.00 9.54
CA LYS A 99 31.40 29.54 9.78
C LYS A 99 31.35 30.34 11.08
N TYR A 100 31.99 29.83 12.13
CA TYR A 100 32.29 30.59 13.34
C TYR A 100 33.35 31.65 12.96
N HIS A 101 32.97 32.92 12.88
CA HIS A 101 33.93 34.01 12.76
C HIS A 101 34.32 34.46 14.17
N LYS A 102 35.56 34.18 14.56
CA LYS A 102 36.18 34.63 15.81
C LYS A 102 36.67 36.06 15.60
N GLU A 103 35.88 37.06 15.99
CA GLU A 103 36.37 38.44 16.05
C GLU A 103 37.06 38.71 17.38
N ILE A 104 38.38 38.84 17.28
CA ILE A 104 39.26 39.41 18.30
C ILE A 104 39.14 40.93 18.18
N ALA A 105 38.51 41.59 19.15
CA ALA A 105 38.60 43.04 19.36
C ALA A 105 39.32 43.26 20.70
N LYS A 106 40.66 43.36 20.69
CA LYS A 106 41.42 44.63 20.74
C LYS A 106 40.86 45.62 21.77
N GLY A 107 41.50 45.67 22.94
CA GLY A 107 41.31 46.74 23.92
C GLY A 107 42.00 48.06 23.51
N PRO A 108 41.66 49.15 24.20
CA PRO A 108 42.53 50.33 24.37
C PRO A 108 42.74 50.60 25.88
N ALA A 109 43.64 51.44 26.38
CA ALA A 109 44.84 52.11 25.93
C ALA A 109 45.44 52.72 27.21
N GLN A 110 46.77 52.78 27.30
CA GLN A 110 47.49 53.49 28.35
C GLN A 110 47.17 55.00 28.33
N LYS A 111 47.10 55.64 29.50
CA LYS A 111 47.38 57.08 29.64
C LYS A 111 48.32 57.30 30.82
N LYS A 112 49.34 58.11 30.53
CA LYS A 112 50.36 58.68 31.42
C LYS A 112 49.75 59.49 32.56
#